data_AF-A0A3N5Q8X6-F1
#
_entry.id   AF-A0A3N5Q8X6-F1
#
_cell.length_a   1.000
_cell.length_b   1.000
_cell.length_c   1.000
_cell.angle_alpha   90.00
_cell.angle_beta   90.00
_cell.angle_gamma   90.00
#
_symmetry.space_group_name_H-M   'P 1'
#
loop_
_entity.id
_entity.type
_entity.pdbx_description
1 polymer ?
#
loop_
_entity_poly.entity_id
_entity_poly.type
_entity_poly.pdbx_seq_one_letter_code
_entity_poly.pdbx_strand_id
1 'polypeptide(L)'
;MQTIIKLAVSLIIILICIQVGKRFPSLAGLIVVMPITSLIVLIWLHTDNSGDPNLIPNYIKGVLWGLVPSFFFYLTALLCFKRHLPFAISLGAGFGVWLVSALLFHWLLLK
;
A
#
# COMPACT_ATOMS: atom_id res chain seq x y z
N MET A 1 -27.40 0.48 -7.34
CA MET A 1 -27.35 1.96 -7.18
C MET A 1 -26.14 2.40 -6.33
N GLN A 2 -25.91 1.86 -5.12
CA GLN A 2 -24.76 2.27 -4.28
C GLN A 2 -23.37 1.93 -4.87
N THR A 3 -23.26 0.84 -5.62
CA THR A 3 -21.98 0.38 -6.20
C THR A 3 -21.42 1.35 -7.23
N ILE A 4 -22.29 2.00 -8.01
CA ILE A 4 -21.90 2.96 -9.06
C ILE A 4 -21.32 4.24 -8.43
N ILE A 5 -21.94 4.72 -7.35
CA ILE A 5 -21.47 5.90 -6.61
C ILE A 5 -20.12 5.60 -5.97
N LYS A 6 -19.95 4.42 -5.34
CA LYS A 6 -18.66 3.98 -4.79
C LYS A 6 -17.59 3.91 -5.87
N LEU A 7 -17.92 3.37 -7.05
CA LEU A 7 -17.01 3.30 -8.19
C LEU A 7 -16.59 4.69 -8.66
N ALA A 8 -17.55 5.61 -8.81
CA ALA A 8 -17.29 6.97 -9.27
C ALA A 8 -16.37 7.75 -8.32
N VAL A 9 -16.61 7.64 -7.01
CA VAL A 9 -15.76 8.28 -5.99
C VAL A 9 -14.35 7.71 -6.02
N SER A 10 -14.19 6.38 -6.11
CA SER A 10 -12.87 5.75 -6.22
C SER A 10 -12.13 6.19 -7.49
N LEU A 11 -12.82 6.25 -8.64
CA LEU A 11 -12.26 6.73 -9.90
C LEU A 11 -11.81 8.18 -9.83
N ILE A 12 -12.61 9.06 -9.22
CA ILE A 12 -12.25 10.48 -9.05
C ILE A 12 -10.97 10.60 -8.21
N ILE A 13 -10.86 9.86 -7.10
CA ILE A 13 -9.68 9.87 -6.25
C ILE A 13 -8.44 9.41 -7.02
N ILE A 14 -8.56 8.33 -7.80
CA ILE A 14 -7.46 7.80 -8.63
C ILE A 14 -7.03 8.83 -9.68
N LEU A 15 -7.98 9.44 -10.39
CA LEU A 15 -7.69 10.43 -11.42
C LEU A 15 -7.01 11.68 -10.86
N ILE A 16 -7.44 12.16 -9.68
CA ILE A 16 -6.78 13.25 -8.96
C ILE A 16 -5.33 12.86 -8.64
N CYS A 17 -5.10 11.67 -8.11
CA CYS A 17 -3.74 11.20 -7.80
C CYS A 17 -2.84 11.13 -9.05
N ILE A 18 -3.36 10.65 -10.19
CA ILE A 18 -2.63 10.61 -11.46
C ILE A 18 -2.27 12.03 -11.93
N GLN A 19 -3.22 12.96 -11.86
CA GLN A 19 -3.04 14.33 -12.32
C GLN A 19 -2.04 15.09 -11.44
N VAL A 20 -2.11 14.91 -10.12
CA VAL A 20 -1.14 15.46 -9.16
C VAL A 20 0.24 14.84 -9.40
N GLY A 21 0.32 13.54 -9.70
CA GLY A 21 1.57 12.85 -10.01
C GLY A 21 2.31 13.39 -11.24
N LYS A 22 1.58 13.83 -12.25
CA LYS A 22 2.17 14.46 -13.45
C LYS A 22 2.78 15.84 -13.17
N ARG A 23 2.18 16.61 -12.25
CA ARG A 23 2.61 18.00 -11.96
C ARG A 23 3.58 18.09 -10.78
N PHE A 24 3.39 17.25 -9.77
CA PHE A 24 4.16 17.20 -8.52
C PHE A 24 4.39 15.74 -8.08
N PRO A 25 5.31 15.00 -8.72
CA PRO A 25 5.53 13.58 -8.45
C PRO A 25 5.94 13.29 -7.00
N SER A 26 6.70 14.18 -6.36
CA SER A 26 7.07 14.05 -4.94
C SER A 26 5.85 14.13 -4.00
N LEU A 27 4.96 15.10 -4.22
CA LEU A 27 3.72 15.25 -3.44
C LEU A 27 2.75 14.10 -3.69
N ALA A 28 2.64 13.63 -4.94
CA ALA A 28 1.82 12.47 -5.26
C ALA A 28 2.34 11.19 -4.59
N GLY A 29 3.66 11.00 -4.55
CA GLY A 29 4.27 9.89 -3.81
C GLY A 29 3.92 9.93 -2.33
N LEU A 30 3.98 11.11 -1.69
CA LEU A 30 3.58 11.28 -0.30
C LEU A 30 2.10 10.94 -0.08
N ILE A 31 1.21 11.44 -0.94
CA ILE A 31 -0.24 11.20 -0.86
C ILE A 31 -0.55 9.70 -1.03
N VAL A 32 0.12 9.01 -1.96
CA VAL A 32 -0.09 7.58 -2.22
C VAL A 32 0.40 6.71 -1.06
N VAL A 33 1.47 7.12 -0.36
CA VAL A 33 1.98 6.41 0.81
C VAL A 33 1.19 6.76 2.08
N MET A 34 0.38 7.84 2.09
CA MET A 34 -0.44 8.15 3.27
C MET A 34 -1.37 6.97 3.60
N PRO A 35 -1.48 6.58 4.88
CA PRO A 35 -2.26 5.42 5.31
C PRO A 35 -3.76 5.75 5.40
N ILE A 36 -4.35 6.43 4.41
CA ILE A 36 -5.76 6.85 4.42
C ILE A 36 -6.67 5.62 4.47
N THR A 37 -6.37 4.61 3.66
CA THR A 37 -7.09 3.33 3.67
C THR A 37 -6.97 2.63 5.01
N SER A 38 -5.76 2.60 5.58
CA SER A 38 -5.53 1.99 6.89
C SER A 38 -6.25 2.73 8.01
N LEU A 39 -6.33 4.06 7.95
CA LEU A 39 -7.06 4.88 8.92
C LEU A 39 -8.57 4.57 8.86
N ILE A 40 -9.14 4.46 7.67
CA ILE A 40 -10.56 4.11 7.50
C ILE A 40 -10.83 2.74 8.15
N VAL A 41 -10.01 1.74 7.85
CA VAL A 41 -10.16 0.39 8.44
C VAL A 41 -10.04 0.43 9.96
N LEU A 42 -9.11 1.21 10.50
CA LEU A 42 -8.91 1.33 11.95
C LEU A 42 -10.12 1.98 12.65
N ILE A 43 -10.74 2.99 12.02
CA ILE A 43 -11.97 3.60 12.52
C ILE A 43 -13.10 2.56 12.55
N TRP A 44 -13.31 1.80 11.47
CA TRP A 44 -14.34 0.75 11.42
C TRP A 44 -14.08 -0.37 12.44
N LEU A 45 -12.83 -0.83 12.57
CA LEU A 45 -12.46 -1.84 13.56
C LEU A 45 -12.75 -1.36 14.99
N HIS A 46 -12.51 -0.07 15.27
CA HIS A 46 -12.80 0.53 16.56
C HIS A 46 -14.31 0.66 16.83
N THR A 47 -15.11 1.02 15.81
CA THR A 47 -16.57 1.17 15.96
C THR A 47 -17.32 -0.17 15.99
N ASP A 48 -16.86 -1.17 15.26
CA ASP A 48 -17.58 -2.44 15.07
C ASP A 48 -17.23 -3.49 16.14
N ASN A 49 -16.04 -3.43 16.75
CA ASN A 49 -15.56 -4.43 17.72
C ASN A 49 -14.81 -3.81 18.91
N SER A 50 -15.53 -3.08 19.76
CA SER A 50 -14.98 -2.46 20.98
C SER A 50 -14.66 -3.45 22.12
N GLY A 51 -14.88 -4.76 21.92
CA GLY A 51 -14.77 -5.79 22.96
C GLY A 51 -13.44 -6.54 23.04
N ASP A 52 -12.63 -6.57 21.97
CA ASP A 52 -11.33 -7.26 21.95
C ASP A 52 -10.17 -6.25 22.02
N PRO A 53 -9.47 -6.13 23.17
CA PRO A 53 -8.36 -5.19 23.32
C PRO A 53 -7.16 -5.50 22.41
N ASN A 54 -7.06 -6.70 21.84
CA ASN A 54 -5.94 -7.11 21.00
C ASN A 54 -6.15 -6.84 19.49
N LEU A 55 -7.38 -6.56 19.06
CA LEU A 55 -7.74 -6.45 17.66
C LEU A 55 -7.05 -5.25 16.98
N ILE A 56 -7.09 -4.06 17.60
CA ILE A 56 -6.41 -2.86 17.06
C ILE A 56 -4.88 -3.01 17.08
N PRO A 57 -4.22 -3.43 18.18
CA PRO A 57 -2.77 -3.67 18.20
C PRO A 57 -2.31 -4.69 17.15
N ASN A 58 -3.04 -5.80 16.97
CA ASN A 58 -2.69 -6.82 15.99
C ASN A 58 -2.85 -6.31 14.55
N TYR A 59 -3.89 -5.50 14.29
CA TYR A 59 -4.05 -4.83 13.01
C TYR A 59 -2.88 -3.89 12.71
N ILE A 60 -2.51 -3.02 13.65
CA ILE A 60 -1.37 -2.10 13.50
C ILE A 60 -0.07 -2.87 13.27
N LYS A 61 0.17 -3.96 14.01
CA LYS A 61 1.32 -4.85 13.78
C LYS A 61 1.31 -5.41 12.35
N GLY A 62 0.15 -5.89 11.87
CA GLY A 62 0.00 -6.38 10.51
C GLY A 62 0.34 -5.32 9.45
N VAL A 63 -0.13 -4.08 9.65
CA VAL A 63 0.17 -2.95 8.76
C VAL A 63 1.67 -2.63 8.78
N LEU A 64 2.29 -2.54 9.96
CA LEU A 64 3.73 -2.30 10.10
C LEU A 64 4.55 -3.36 9.36
N TRP A 65 4.18 -4.63 9.47
CA TRP A 65 4.85 -5.70 8.75
C TRP A 65 4.61 -5.65 7.25
N GLY A 66 3.42 -5.23 6.80
CA GLY A 66 3.13 -5.04 5.38
C GLY A 66 3.90 -3.88 4.72
N LEU A 67 4.35 -2.88 5.51
CA LEU A 67 5.16 -1.78 5.00
C LEU A 67 6.55 -2.24 4.53
N VAL A 68 7.15 -3.25 5.16
CA VAL A 68 8.51 -3.67 4.84
C VAL A 68 8.61 -4.27 3.43
N PRO A 69 7.80 -5.27 3.03
CA PRO A 69 7.79 -5.76 1.64
C PRO A 69 7.49 -4.65 0.62
N SER A 70 6.56 -3.75 0.96
CA SER A 70 6.17 -2.62 0.10
C SER A 70 7.33 -1.64 -0.10
N PHE A 71 8.13 -1.38 0.93
CA PHE A 71 9.35 -0.58 0.82
C PHE A 71 10.36 -1.20 -0.15
N PHE A 72 10.62 -2.51 -0.03
CA PHE A 72 11.52 -3.22 -0.94
C PHE A 72 11.02 -3.23 -2.39
N PHE A 73 9.71 -3.30 -2.61
CA PHE A 73 9.10 -3.14 -3.93
C PHE A 73 9.48 -1.79 -4.56
N TYR A 74 9.21 -0.68 -3.86
CA TYR A 74 9.47 0.66 -4.38
C TYR A 74 10.97 0.92 -4.56
N LEU A 75 11.82 0.40 -3.68
CA LEU A 75 13.26 0.49 -3.81
C LEU A 75 13.75 -0.24 -5.08
N THR A 76 13.27 -1.47 -5.30
CA THR A 76 13.62 -2.27 -6.48
C THR A 76 13.14 -1.58 -7.76
N ALA A 77 11.88 -1.13 -7.79
CA ALA A 77 11.33 -0.40 -8.92
C ALA A 77 12.17 0.85 -9.23
N LEU A 78 12.53 1.64 -8.21
CA LEU A 78 13.37 2.84 -8.36
C LEU A 78 14.75 2.51 -8.94
N LEU A 79 15.39 1.44 -8.47
CA LEU A 79 16.69 0.99 -9.00
C LEU A 79 16.56 0.52 -10.46
N CYS A 80 15.52 -0.24 -10.79
CA CYS A 80 15.27 -0.70 -12.16
C CYS A 80 15.01 0.48 -13.12
N PHE A 81 14.22 1.48 -12.71
CA PHE A 81 13.99 2.68 -13.52
C PHE A 81 15.24 3.54 -13.66
N LYS A 82 16.10 3.63 -12.63
CA LYS A 82 17.42 4.27 -12.76
C LYS A 82 18.35 3.58 -13.75
N ARG A 83 18.15 2.28 -14.00
CA ARG A 83 18.90 1.49 -14.99
C ARG A 83 18.24 1.49 -16.38
N HIS A 84 17.22 2.33 -16.60
CA HIS A 84 16.46 2.41 -17.86
C HIS A 84 15.82 1.08 -18.30
N LEU A 85 15.52 0.19 -17.35
CA LEU A 85 14.81 -1.06 -17.64
C LEU A 85 13.37 -0.77 -18.08
N PRO A 86 12.80 -1.60 -18.98
CA PRO A 86 11.42 -1.42 -19.43
C PRO A 86 10.44 -1.64 -18.27
N PHE A 87 9.32 -0.89 -18.32
CA PHE A 87 8.33 -0.81 -17.24
C PHE A 87 7.87 -2.19 -16.73
N ALA A 88 7.57 -3.12 -17.65
CA ALA A 88 7.12 -4.46 -17.30
C ALA A 88 8.16 -5.25 -16.50
N ILE A 89 9.45 -5.15 -16.85
CA ILE A 89 10.54 -5.84 -16.14
C ILE A 89 10.73 -5.21 -14.76
N SER A 90 10.71 -3.87 -14.67
CA SER A 90 10.83 -3.16 -13.39
C SER A 90 9.73 -3.56 -12.41
N LEU A 91 8.48 -3.67 -12.88
CA LEU A 91 7.36 -4.13 -12.06
C LEU A 91 7.49 -5.61 -11.71
N GLY A 92 7.84 -6.48 -12.67
CA GLY A 92 8.02 -7.91 -12.42
C GLY A 92 9.09 -8.18 -11.35
N ALA A 93 10.23 -7.50 -11.45
CA ALA A 93 11.28 -7.58 -10.45
C ALA A 93 10.81 -7.04 -9.08
N GLY A 94 10.11 -5.90 -9.07
CA GLY A 94 9.53 -5.34 -7.85
C GLY A 94 8.58 -6.32 -7.16
N PHE A 95 7.62 -6.89 -7.89
CA PHE A 95 6.67 -7.87 -7.35
C PHE A 95 7.38 -9.16 -6.89
N GLY A 96 8.41 -9.61 -7.62
CA GLY A 96 9.23 -10.74 -7.19
C GLY A 96 9.89 -10.49 -5.84
N VAL A 97 10.55 -9.33 -5.68
CA VAL A 97 11.18 -8.93 -4.41
C VAL A 97 10.13 -8.75 -3.31
N TRP A 98 8.98 -8.15 -3.61
CA TRP A 98 7.86 -8.01 -2.67
C TRP A 98 7.39 -9.36 -2.15
N LEU A 99 7.19 -10.33 -3.03
CA LEU A 99 6.69 -11.66 -2.70
C LEU A 99 7.72 -12.42 -1.84
N VAL A 100 8.99 -12.39 -2.24
CA VAL A 100 10.08 -12.97 -1.45
C VAL A 100 10.17 -12.33 -0.06
N SER A 101 10.09 -11.00 0.01
CA SER A 101 10.13 -10.27 1.29
C SER A 101 8.92 -10.60 2.15
N ALA A 102 7.71 -10.63 1.58
CA ALA A 102 6.48 -10.95 2.29
C ALA A 102 6.51 -12.38 2.84
N LEU A 103 7.00 -13.35 2.06
CA LEU A 103 7.19 -14.73 2.52
C LEU A 103 8.24 -14.79 3.63
N LEU A 104 9.41 -14.21 3.44
CA LEU A 104 10.47 -14.19 4.47
C LEU A 104 9.95 -13.61 5.79
N PHE A 105 9.20 -12.51 5.75
CA PHE A 105 8.62 -11.91 6.94
C PHE A 105 7.52 -12.77 7.58
N HIS A 106 6.63 -13.35 6.78
CA HIS A 106 5.61 -14.28 7.29
C HIS A 106 6.26 -15.47 8.00
N TRP A 107 7.30 -16.05 7.42
CA TRP A 107 8.05 -17.17 8.01
C TRP A 107 8.83 -16.79 9.28
N LEU A 108 9.34 -15.56 9.37
CA LEU A 108 10.12 -15.11 10.52
C LEU A 108 9.26 -14.75 11.76
N LEU A 109 7.99 -14.37 11.55
CA LEU A 109 7.12 -13.81 12.58
C LEU A 109 5.98 -14.71 13.06
N LEU A 110 5.63 -15.75 12.30
CA LEU A 110 4.65 -16.76 12.69
C LEU A 110 5.30 -18.02 13.31
N LYS A 111 6.45 -17.83 13.95
CA LYS A 111 7.03 -18.78 14.90
C LYS A 111 6.82 -18.26 16.31
#